data_AF-A0A428V264-F1
#
_entry.id   AF-A0A428V264-F1
#
_cell.length_a   1.000
_cell.length_b   1.000
_cell.length_c   1.000
_cell.angle_alpha   90.00
_cell.angle_beta   90.00
_cell.angle_gamma   90.00
#
_symmetry.space_group_name_H-M   'P 1'
#
loop_
_entity.id
_entity.type
_entity.pdbx_description
1 polymer ?
#
loop_
_entity_poly.entity_id
_entity_poly.type
_entity_poly.pdbx_seq_one_letter_code
_entity_poly.pdbx_strand_id
1 'polypeptide(L)'
;MSISCLYLLIEGRDTDTELELHRANYLEATVQQHRETLANMTKENSDPACFVSVLLTMDAFANLRFRQLEPYEPPLHWLQMSRGLGGVFQQAIELLKDEPGAKMRSLVDTARSYVGSNVVFCKSNREGLEHLLEFREGEIQDESDVTAYENVVSYIGSVIRGLRSSEDPKMISRRLTSFSVVVSASTGL
;
A
#
# COMPACT_ATOMS: atom_id res chain seq x y z
N MET A 1 9.72 14.12 11.08
CA MET A 1 9.32 15.50 10.76
C MET A 1 8.12 15.54 9.82
N SER A 2 8.17 14.98 8.60
CA SER A 2 7.02 14.99 7.67
C SER A 2 5.71 14.40 8.25
N ILE A 3 5.77 13.21 8.87
CA ILE A 3 4.59 12.58 9.52
C ILE A 3 4.05 13.42 10.67
N SER A 4 4.92 14.10 11.42
CA SER A 4 4.51 15.01 12.50
C SER A 4 3.76 16.21 11.94
N CYS A 5 4.23 16.79 10.84
CA CYS A 5 3.52 17.85 10.13
C CYS A 5 2.17 17.36 9.59
N LEU A 6 2.11 16.15 9.02
CA LEU A 6 0.86 15.54 8.58
C LEU A 6 -0.13 15.37 9.75
N TYR A 7 0.34 14.88 10.90
CA TYR A 7 -0.49 14.76 12.10
C TYR A 7 -1.05 16.11 12.54
N LEU A 8 -0.22 17.15 12.57
CA LEU A 8 -0.66 18.50 12.93
C LEU A 8 -1.65 19.08 11.91
N LEU A 9 -1.48 18.84 10.62
CA LEU A 9 -2.45 19.23 9.58
C LEU A 9 -3.77 18.47 9.71
N ILE A 10 -3.73 17.22 10.18
CA ILE A 10 -4.90 16.40 10.43
C ILE A 10 -5.70 16.88 11.65
N GLU A 11 -5.00 17.25 12.72
CA GLU A 11 -5.60 17.74 13.97
C GLU A 11 -6.01 19.23 13.87
N GLY A 12 -5.33 19.98 13.01
CA GLY A 12 -5.62 21.38 12.72
C GLY A 12 -7.00 21.55 12.07
N ARG A 13 -7.72 22.61 12.45
CA ARG A 13 -9.04 22.95 11.90
C ARG A 13 -8.97 23.88 10.67
N ASP A 14 -7.82 24.51 10.44
CA ASP A 14 -7.56 25.47 9.36
C ASP A 14 -6.28 25.10 8.58
N THR A 15 -6.20 25.60 7.35
CA THR A 15 -5.05 25.45 6.45
C THR A 15 -3.84 26.24 6.95
N ASP A 16 -2.74 25.54 7.28
CA ASP A 16 -1.46 26.15 7.67
C ASP A 16 -0.45 25.96 6.52
N THR A 17 -0.29 27.01 5.71
CA THR A 17 0.56 26.98 4.51
C THR A 17 2.05 26.81 4.82
N GLU A 18 2.51 27.27 5.98
CA GLU A 18 3.90 27.08 6.42
C GLU A 18 4.15 25.62 6.79
N LEU A 19 3.18 25.01 7.49
CA LEU A 19 3.23 23.60 7.85
C LEU A 19 3.14 22.68 6.63
N GLU A 20 2.32 23.03 5.62
CA GLU A 20 2.26 22.35 4.33
C GLU A 20 3.61 22.40 3.60
N LEU A 21 4.24 23.57 3.54
CA LEU A 21 5.55 23.75 2.92
C LEU A 21 6.63 22.93 3.64
N HIS A 22 6.67 22.96 4.97
CA HIS A 22 7.60 22.13 5.74
C HIS A 22 7.37 20.64 5.51
N ARG A 23 6.10 20.21 5.50
CA ARG A 23 5.75 18.82 5.21
C ARG A 23 6.26 18.38 3.85
N ALA A 24 6.04 19.20 2.82
CA ALA A 24 6.49 18.94 1.45
C ALA A 24 8.01 18.78 1.39
N ASN A 25 8.75 19.74 1.94
CA ASN A 25 10.22 19.71 1.96
C ASN A 25 10.78 18.48 2.69
N TYR A 26 10.22 18.13 3.86
CA TYR A 26 10.65 16.95 4.59
C TYR A 26 10.30 15.64 3.88
N LEU A 27 9.13 15.58 3.22
CA LEU A 27 8.72 14.41 2.47
C LEU A 27 9.63 14.21 1.25
N GLU A 28 9.89 15.26 0.49
CA GLU A 28 10.76 15.22 -0.68
C GLU A 28 12.16 14.75 -0.31
N ALA A 29 12.78 15.35 0.72
CA ALA A 29 14.09 14.94 1.21
C ALA A 29 14.10 13.47 1.66
N THR A 30 13.04 13.02 2.34
CA THR A 30 12.90 11.62 2.77
C THR A 30 12.82 10.69 1.57
N VAL A 31 12.00 11.01 0.56
CA VAL A 31 11.84 10.18 -0.65
C VAL A 31 13.15 10.11 -1.43
N GLN A 32 13.87 11.23 -1.57
CA GLN A 32 15.15 11.26 -2.26
C GLN A 32 16.18 10.35 -1.57
N GLN A 33 16.39 10.55 -0.26
CA GLN A 33 17.35 9.75 0.51
C GLN A 33 16.96 8.26 0.53
N HIS A 34 15.66 7.98 0.58
CA HIS A 34 15.16 6.61 0.57
C HIS A 34 15.41 5.92 -0.77
N ARG A 35 15.18 6.60 -1.90
CA ARG A 35 15.51 6.07 -3.24
C ARG A 35 16.98 5.71 -3.38
N GLU A 36 17.88 6.56 -2.88
CA GLU A 36 19.32 6.28 -2.86
C GLU A 36 19.68 5.07 -2.01
N THR A 37 19.00 4.91 -0.87
CA THR A 37 19.17 3.76 0.03
C THR A 37 18.69 2.46 -0.64
N LEU A 38 17.53 2.50 -1.30
CA LEU A 38 16.97 1.35 -2.03
C LEU A 38 17.84 0.94 -3.22
N ALA A 39 18.45 1.91 -3.93
CA ALA A 39 19.38 1.61 -5.01
C ALA A 39 20.66 0.89 -4.54
N ASN A 40 21.04 1.10 -3.28
CA ASN A 40 22.23 0.53 -2.66
C ASN A 40 21.87 -0.32 -1.44
N MET A 41 20.83 -1.16 -1.58
CA MET A 41 20.32 -1.93 -0.46
C MET A 41 21.29 -3.06 -0.09
N THR A 42 21.64 -3.12 1.19
CA THR A 42 22.53 -4.09 1.82
C THR A 42 21.84 -4.69 3.03
N LYS A 43 22.43 -5.74 3.59
CA LYS A 43 21.93 -6.38 4.81
C LYS A 43 21.77 -5.40 5.99
N GLU A 44 22.68 -4.44 6.12
CA GLU A 44 22.71 -3.48 7.23
C GLU A 44 21.61 -2.42 7.13
N ASN A 45 21.24 -2.00 5.91
CA ASN A 45 20.26 -0.95 5.70
C ASN A 45 18.86 -1.48 5.27
N SER A 46 18.71 -2.77 5.03
CA SER A 46 17.44 -3.38 4.57
C SER A 46 16.28 -3.20 5.54
N ASP A 47 16.51 -3.45 6.83
CA ASP A 47 15.50 -3.29 7.89
C ASP A 47 14.99 -1.84 7.99
N PRO A 48 15.87 -0.82 8.18
CA PRO A 48 15.41 0.57 8.23
C PRO A 48 14.83 1.05 6.90
N ALA A 49 15.36 0.62 5.75
CA ALA A 49 14.77 0.95 4.45
C ALA A 49 13.33 0.43 4.32
N CYS A 50 13.07 -0.82 4.71
CA CYS A 50 11.71 -1.36 4.72
C CYS A 50 10.78 -0.58 5.65
N PHE A 51 11.27 -0.17 6.82
CA PHE A 51 10.48 0.63 7.75
C PHE A 51 10.11 1.99 7.16
N VAL A 52 11.05 2.67 6.49
CA VAL A 52 10.77 3.93 5.78
C VAL A 52 9.75 3.71 4.65
N SER A 53 9.84 2.63 3.88
CA SER A 53 8.82 2.28 2.86
C SER A 53 7.42 2.13 3.44
N VAL A 54 7.29 1.47 4.59
CA VAL A 54 6.02 1.31 5.30
C VAL A 54 5.48 2.66 5.75
N LEU A 55 6.34 3.52 6.32
CA LEU A 55 5.97 4.87 6.75
C LEU A 55 5.52 5.75 5.58
N LEU A 56 6.21 5.71 4.44
CA LEU A 56 5.82 6.43 3.22
C LEU A 56 4.49 5.92 2.66
N THR A 57 4.23 4.62 2.73
CA THR A 57 2.94 4.04 2.32
C THR A 57 1.81 4.51 3.24
N MET A 58 2.05 4.53 4.55
CA MET A 58 1.08 5.03 5.54
C MET A 58 0.83 6.54 5.39
N ASP A 59 1.87 7.33 5.15
CA ASP A 59 1.75 8.76 4.86
C ASP A 59 0.90 8.99 3.59
N ALA A 60 1.21 8.29 2.49
CA ALA A 60 0.45 8.40 1.26
C ALA A 60 -1.01 7.93 1.41
N PHE A 61 -1.25 6.86 2.19
CA PHE A 61 -2.60 6.40 2.52
C PHE A 61 -3.38 7.44 3.36
N ALA A 62 -2.75 8.04 4.37
CA ALA A 62 -3.38 9.06 5.18
C ALA A 62 -3.76 10.31 4.38
N ASN A 63 -3.00 10.66 3.34
CA ASN A 63 -3.32 11.77 2.44
C ASN A 63 -4.58 11.54 1.59
N LEU A 64 -5.06 10.30 1.45
CA LEU A 64 -6.32 10.02 0.73
C LEU A 64 -7.51 10.78 1.31
N ARG A 65 -7.45 11.20 2.57
CA ARG A 65 -8.51 12.00 3.21
C ARG A 65 -8.68 13.40 2.61
N PHE A 66 -7.64 13.95 1.99
CA PHE A 66 -7.63 15.31 1.43
C PHE A 66 -7.97 15.32 -0.06
N ARG A 67 -8.16 14.15 -0.68
CA ARG A 67 -8.43 14.06 -2.12
C ARG A 67 -9.84 14.53 -2.45
N GLN A 68 -10.00 15.12 -3.62
CA GLN A 68 -11.31 15.44 -4.16
C GLN A 68 -12.03 14.13 -4.54
N LEU A 69 -13.25 13.96 -4.04
CA LEU A 69 -14.12 12.84 -4.40
C LEU A 69 -15.10 13.20 -5.50
N GLU A 70 -15.37 14.49 -5.69
CA GLU A 70 -16.32 14.99 -6.69
C GLU A 70 -15.74 16.23 -7.42
N PRO A 71 -15.45 16.13 -8.74
CA PRO A 71 -15.50 14.91 -9.54
C PRO A 71 -14.48 13.86 -9.03
N TYR A 72 -14.75 12.57 -9.25
CA TYR A 72 -13.87 11.51 -8.79
C TYR A 72 -12.48 11.64 -9.42
N GLU A 73 -11.46 11.76 -8.58
CA GLU A 73 -10.06 11.62 -8.97
C GLU A 73 -9.48 10.31 -8.43
N PRO A 74 -8.83 9.49 -9.29
CA PRO A 74 -8.15 8.29 -8.84
C PRO A 74 -6.99 8.65 -7.89
N PRO A 75 -6.71 7.82 -6.88
CA PRO A 75 -5.67 8.09 -5.88
C PRO A 75 -4.25 7.81 -6.42
N LEU A 76 -3.87 8.45 -7.54
CA LEU A 76 -2.64 8.18 -8.28
C LEU A 76 -1.39 8.35 -7.43
N HIS A 77 -1.32 9.39 -6.59
CA HIS A 77 -0.17 9.62 -5.73
C HIS A 77 0.12 8.43 -4.80
N TRP A 78 -0.92 7.88 -4.17
CA TRP A 78 -0.79 6.72 -3.28
C TRP A 78 -0.39 5.46 -4.03
N LEU A 79 -0.99 5.22 -5.20
CA LEU A 79 -0.65 4.08 -6.05
C LEU A 79 0.80 4.16 -6.55
N GLN A 80 1.23 5.33 -7.01
CA GLN A 80 2.59 5.57 -7.51
C GLN A 80 3.64 5.46 -6.40
N MET A 81 3.37 5.99 -5.21
CA MET A 81 4.30 5.90 -4.07
C MET A 81 4.51 4.45 -3.62
N SER A 82 3.51 3.60 -3.83
CA SER A 82 3.55 2.20 -3.44
C SER A 82 4.13 1.28 -4.52
N ARG A 83 4.32 1.81 -5.74
CA ARG A 83 4.82 1.05 -6.89
C ARG A 83 6.24 0.56 -6.61
N GLY A 84 6.50 -0.70 -6.93
CA GLY A 84 7.82 -1.33 -6.71
C GLY A 84 8.14 -1.69 -5.26
N LEU A 85 7.35 -1.25 -4.26
CA LEU A 85 7.60 -1.61 -2.86
C LEU A 85 7.49 -3.11 -2.60
N GLY A 86 6.66 -3.83 -3.37
CA GLY A 86 6.61 -5.29 -3.32
C GLY A 86 7.98 -5.94 -3.61
N GLY A 87 8.68 -5.45 -4.64
CA GLY A 87 10.03 -5.91 -5.00
C GLY A 87 11.07 -5.53 -3.94
N VAL A 88 10.97 -4.32 -3.38
CA VAL A 88 11.83 -3.88 -2.26
C VAL A 88 11.69 -4.82 -1.06
N PHE A 89 10.45 -5.13 -0.66
CA PHE A 89 10.20 -6.04 0.46
C PHE A 89 10.71 -7.45 0.18
N GLN A 90 10.55 -7.95 -1.06
CA GLN A 90 11.10 -9.25 -1.46
C GLN A 90 12.63 -9.28 -1.37
N GLN A 91 13.31 -8.24 -1.87
CA GLN A 91 14.76 -8.14 -1.82
C GLN A 91 15.27 -8.05 -0.37
N ALA A 92 14.59 -7.31 0.50
CA ALA A 92 14.94 -7.22 1.91
C ALA A 92 14.72 -8.55 2.64
N ILE A 93 13.64 -9.27 2.36
CA ILE A 93 13.40 -10.62 2.90
C ILE A 93 14.56 -11.56 2.53
N GLU A 94 15.05 -11.49 1.30
CA GLU A 94 16.18 -12.30 0.84
C GLU A 94 17.49 -11.91 1.55
N LEU A 95 17.79 -10.61 1.68
CA LEU A 95 18.98 -10.11 2.36
C LEU A 95 19.01 -10.46 3.87
N LEU A 96 17.84 -10.55 4.49
CA LEU A 96 17.66 -10.76 5.92
C LEU A 96 17.28 -12.20 6.30
N LYS A 97 17.25 -13.15 5.35
CA LYS A 97 16.75 -14.52 5.59
C LYS A 97 17.49 -15.24 6.72
N ASP A 98 18.79 -14.98 6.85
CA ASP A 98 19.68 -15.59 7.84
C ASP A 98 19.88 -14.72 9.10
N GLU A 99 19.17 -13.60 9.22
CA GLU A 99 19.26 -12.70 10.37
C GLU A 99 18.14 -12.98 11.38
N PRO A 100 18.45 -13.64 12.52
CA PRO A 100 17.44 -13.93 13.54
C PRO A 100 16.91 -12.65 14.22
N GLY A 101 17.66 -11.55 14.17
CA GLY A 101 17.29 -10.26 14.76
C GLY A 101 16.49 -9.32 13.85
N ALA A 102 16.25 -9.70 12.59
CA ALA A 102 15.62 -8.82 11.61
C ALA A 102 14.19 -8.43 12.03
N LYS A 103 13.97 -7.13 12.26
CA LYS A 103 12.67 -6.59 12.67
C LYS A 103 11.63 -6.76 11.56
N MET A 104 12.06 -6.71 10.30
CA MET A 104 11.18 -6.87 9.15
C MET A 104 10.49 -8.25 9.12
N ARG A 105 11.12 -9.31 9.64
CA ARG A 105 10.51 -10.65 9.69
C ARG A 105 9.20 -10.65 10.49
N SER A 106 9.19 -9.99 11.65
CA SER A 106 7.97 -9.85 12.47
C SER A 106 6.87 -9.09 11.74
N LEU A 107 7.23 -8.05 10.97
CA LEU A 107 6.27 -7.28 10.18
C LEU A 107 5.65 -8.13 9.05
N VAL A 108 6.49 -8.91 8.35
CA VAL A 108 6.07 -9.80 7.26
C VAL A 108 5.20 -10.94 7.77
N ASP A 109 5.58 -11.58 8.87
CA ASP A 109 4.81 -12.69 9.45
C ASP A 109 3.43 -12.22 9.94
N THR A 110 3.38 -11.04 10.55
CA THR A 110 2.10 -10.43 10.94
C THR A 110 1.25 -10.07 9.72
N ALA A 111 1.87 -9.54 8.66
CA ALA A 111 1.16 -9.17 7.43
C ALA A 111 0.59 -10.39 6.70
N ARG A 112 1.32 -11.51 6.65
CA ARG A 112 0.92 -12.72 5.90
C ARG A 112 -0.47 -13.22 6.28
N SER A 113 -0.81 -13.15 7.56
CA SER A 113 -2.12 -13.59 8.08
C SER A 113 -3.30 -12.76 7.56
N TYR A 114 -3.05 -11.54 7.09
CA TYR A 114 -4.10 -10.58 6.73
C TYR A 114 -4.12 -10.22 5.25
N VAL A 115 -2.94 -10.19 4.62
CA VAL A 115 -2.75 -9.77 3.23
C VAL A 115 -2.01 -10.80 2.38
N GLY A 116 -1.81 -12.03 2.88
CA GLY A 116 -1.25 -13.12 2.09
C GLY A 116 -2.13 -13.42 0.86
N SER A 117 -1.52 -13.85 -0.25
CA SER A 117 -2.23 -14.05 -1.51
C SER A 117 -3.42 -15.02 -1.39
N ASN A 118 -3.28 -16.05 -0.56
CA ASN A 118 -4.32 -17.03 -0.24
C ASN A 118 -5.43 -16.49 0.70
N VAL A 119 -5.34 -15.23 1.13
CA VAL A 119 -6.35 -14.54 1.93
C VAL A 119 -7.09 -13.54 1.06
N VAL A 120 -6.35 -12.73 0.28
CA VAL A 120 -6.92 -11.59 -0.45
C VAL A 120 -7.28 -11.91 -1.90
N PHE A 121 -6.58 -12.82 -2.57
CA PHE A 121 -6.81 -13.15 -3.99
C PHE A 121 -7.63 -14.42 -4.23
N CYS A 122 -8.41 -14.85 -3.23
CA CYS A 122 -9.29 -16.01 -3.36
C CYS A 122 -10.48 -15.71 -4.28
N LYS A 123 -10.81 -16.67 -5.16
CA LYS A 123 -12.01 -16.59 -6.01
C LYS A 123 -13.31 -16.41 -5.21
N SER A 124 -13.42 -17.03 -4.03
CA SER A 124 -14.57 -16.87 -3.13
C SER A 124 -14.76 -15.42 -2.64
N ASN A 125 -13.73 -14.58 -2.71
CA ASN A 125 -13.87 -13.17 -2.37
C ASN A 125 -14.64 -12.40 -3.43
N ARG A 126 -14.74 -12.92 -4.66
CA ARG A 126 -15.47 -12.28 -5.76
C ARG A 126 -16.98 -12.51 -5.71
N GLU A 127 -17.45 -13.38 -4.81
CA GLU A 127 -18.87 -13.72 -4.67
C GLU A 127 -19.73 -12.46 -4.42
N GLY A 128 -20.66 -12.18 -5.33
CA GLY A 128 -21.52 -11.00 -5.29
C GLY A 128 -20.89 -9.72 -5.88
N LEU A 129 -19.70 -9.80 -6.45
CA LEU A 129 -18.97 -8.72 -7.11
C LEU A 129 -18.69 -9.01 -8.60
N GLU A 130 -19.31 -10.05 -9.16
CA GLU A 130 -19.04 -10.53 -10.53
C GLU A 130 -19.33 -9.45 -11.58
N HIS A 131 -20.32 -8.60 -11.32
CA HIS A 131 -20.67 -7.45 -12.16
C HIS A 131 -19.51 -6.43 -12.32
N LEU A 132 -18.53 -6.41 -11.43
CA LEU A 132 -17.33 -5.56 -11.55
C LEU A 132 -16.29 -6.11 -12.54
N LEU A 133 -16.48 -7.34 -13.01
CA LEU A 133 -15.65 -7.99 -14.03
C LEU A 133 -16.30 -7.97 -15.43
N GLU A 134 -17.44 -7.30 -15.56
CA GLU A 134 -18.10 -7.08 -16.84
C GLU A 134 -17.43 -5.92 -17.58
N PHE A 135 -16.66 -6.25 -18.62
CA PHE A 135 -16.02 -5.27 -19.49
C PHE A 135 -17.02 -4.61 -20.44
N ARG A 136 -16.81 -3.32 -20.71
CA ARG A 136 -17.63 -2.57 -21.66
C ARG A 136 -17.27 -2.89 -23.10
N GLU A 137 -18.21 -2.65 -24.00
CA GLU A 137 -17.98 -2.80 -25.44
C GLU A 137 -16.83 -1.89 -25.90
N GLY A 138 -15.80 -2.49 -26.50
CA GLY A 138 -14.59 -1.78 -26.95
C GLY A 138 -13.43 -1.74 -25.96
N GLU A 139 -13.58 -2.30 -24.75
CA GLU A 139 -12.44 -2.47 -23.83
C GLU A 139 -11.53 -3.61 -24.31
N ILE A 140 -10.22 -3.34 -24.33
CA ILE A 140 -9.21 -4.34 -24.68
C ILE A 140 -9.09 -5.32 -23.52
N GLN A 141 -9.34 -6.60 -23.80
CA GLN A 141 -9.22 -7.68 -22.84
C GLN A 141 -7.94 -8.44 -23.13
N ASP A 142 -6.80 -7.90 -22.68
CA ASP A 142 -5.61 -8.72 -22.60
C ASP A 142 -5.70 -9.63 -21.35
N GLU A 143 -5.01 -10.77 -21.39
CA GLU A 143 -5.02 -11.75 -20.29
C GLU A 143 -4.48 -11.16 -18.97
N SER A 144 -3.58 -10.18 -19.06
CA SER A 144 -2.98 -9.51 -17.91
C SER A 144 -3.93 -8.50 -17.25
N ASP A 145 -4.72 -7.78 -18.04
CA ASP A 145 -5.77 -6.87 -17.61
C ASP A 145 -6.86 -7.67 -16.91
N VAL A 146 -7.34 -8.76 -17.52
CA VAL A 146 -8.34 -9.65 -16.90
C VAL A 146 -7.85 -10.15 -15.54
N THR A 147 -6.60 -10.63 -15.48
CA THR A 147 -5.98 -11.08 -14.22
C THR A 147 -5.88 -9.96 -13.18
N ALA A 148 -5.54 -8.74 -13.60
CA ALA A 148 -5.46 -7.59 -12.72
C ALA A 148 -6.82 -7.21 -12.13
N TYR A 149 -7.86 -7.13 -12.97
CA TYR A 149 -9.24 -6.88 -12.51
C TYR A 149 -9.71 -7.97 -11.54
N GLU A 150 -9.47 -9.23 -11.88
CA GLU A 150 -9.80 -10.35 -11.01
C GLU A 150 -9.11 -10.27 -9.64
N ASN A 151 -7.83 -9.92 -9.60
CA ASN A 151 -7.07 -9.74 -8.35
C ASN A 151 -7.61 -8.56 -7.53
N VAL A 152 -7.88 -7.42 -8.17
CA VAL A 152 -8.45 -6.23 -7.51
C VAL A 152 -9.82 -6.54 -6.93
N VAL A 153 -10.72 -7.17 -7.69
CA VAL A 153 -12.07 -7.53 -7.22
C VAL A 153 -11.99 -8.54 -6.07
N SER A 154 -11.08 -9.52 -6.15
CA SER A 154 -10.84 -10.45 -5.04
C SER A 154 -10.36 -9.72 -3.79
N TYR A 155 -9.44 -8.77 -3.94
CA TYR A 155 -8.92 -8.00 -2.82
C TYR A 155 -10.02 -7.16 -2.16
N ILE A 156 -10.79 -6.41 -2.94
CA ILE A 156 -11.94 -5.62 -2.45
C ILE A 156 -12.94 -6.54 -1.74
N GLY A 157 -13.23 -7.69 -2.35
CA GLY A 157 -14.07 -8.73 -1.78
C GLY A 157 -13.59 -9.24 -0.42
N SER A 158 -12.28 -9.40 -0.22
CA SER A 158 -11.71 -9.81 1.07
C SER A 158 -11.97 -8.79 2.18
N VAL A 159 -11.97 -7.49 1.84
CA VAL A 159 -12.30 -6.40 2.77
C VAL A 159 -13.79 -6.43 3.09
N ILE A 160 -14.65 -6.52 2.08
CA ILE A 160 -16.11 -6.56 2.26
C ILE A 160 -16.53 -7.77 3.09
N ARG A 161 -15.98 -8.96 2.81
CA ARG A 161 -16.27 -10.19 3.58
C ARG A 161 -15.79 -10.08 5.02
N GLY A 162 -14.60 -9.52 5.26
CA GLY A 162 -14.09 -9.29 6.60
C GLY A 162 -14.99 -8.34 7.40
N LEU A 163 -15.47 -7.26 6.78
CA LEU A 163 -16.43 -6.33 7.39
C LEU A 163 -17.75 -7.04 7.75
N ARG A 164 -18.31 -7.83 6.83
CA ARG A 164 -19.56 -8.58 7.07
C ARG A 164 -19.41 -9.65 8.16
N SER A 165 -18.23 -10.25 8.27
CA SER A 165 -17.93 -11.29 9.25
C SER A 165 -17.48 -10.74 10.60
N SER A 166 -17.46 -9.40 10.78
CA SER A 166 -17.00 -8.74 12.00
C SER A 166 -15.58 -9.15 12.42
N GLU A 167 -14.67 -9.27 11.45
CA GLU A 167 -13.25 -9.48 11.74
C GLU A 167 -12.66 -8.30 12.56
N ASP A 168 -11.55 -8.53 13.25
CA ASP A 168 -10.87 -7.48 14.01
C ASP A 168 -10.58 -6.26 13.09
N PRO A 169 -10.98 -5.04 13.48
CA PRO A 169 -10.71 -3.82 12.72
C PRO A 169 -9.25 -3.63 12.30
N LYS A 170 -8.29 -4.17 13.07
CA LYS A 170 -6.86 -4.16 12.72
C LYS A 170 -6.58 -4.95 11.44
N MET A 171 -7.30 -6.05 11.20
CA MET A 171 -7.18 -6.86 9.98
C MET A 171 -7.68 -6.07 8.77
N ILE A 172 -8.85 -5.45 8.92
CA ILE A 172 -9.44 -4.60 7.87
C ILE A 172 -8.52 -3.42 7.57
N SER A 173 -8.04 -2.72 8.61
CA SER A 173 -7.09 -1.61 8.46
C SER A 173 -5.79 -2.05 7.77
N ARG A 174 -5.30 -3.27 8.04
CA ARG A 174 -4.09 -3.79 7.39
C ARG A 174 -4.31 -4.03 5.90
N ARG A 175 -5.46 -4.59 5.52
CA ARG A 175 -5.83 -4.77 4.10
C ARG A 175 -5.97 -3.42 3.39
N LEU A 176 -6.68 -2.46 3.99
CA LEU A 176 -6.83 -1.13 3.40
C LEU A 176 -5.50 -0.40 3.20
N THR A 177 -4.64 -0.39 4.22
CA THR A 177 -3.35 0.32 4.16
C THR A 177 -2.34 -0.34 3.23
N SER A 178 -2.45 -1.65 3.02
CA SER A 178 -1.51 -2.42 2.20
C SER A 178 -2.01 -2.68 0.78
N PHE A 179 -3.24 -2.24 0.44
CA PHE A 179 -3.88 -2.48 -0.86
C PHE A 179 -2.96 -2.14 -2.03
N SER A 180 -2.42 -0.91 -2.05
CA SER A 180 -1.59 -0.42 -3.14
C SER A 180 -0.33 -1.26 -3.35
N VAL A 181 0.33 -1.68 -2.26
CA VAL A 181 1.53 -2.50 -2.33
C VAL A 181 1.21 -3.92 -2.82
N VAL A 182 0.18 -4.55 -2.25
CA VAL A 182 -0.12 -5.97 -2.48
C VAL A 182 -0.74 -6.17 -3.86
N VAL A 183 -1.62 -5.27 -4.29
CA VAL A 183 -2.20 -5.32 -5.63
C VAL A 183 -1.13 -5.07 -6.68
N SER A 184 -0.30 -4.02 -6.56
CA SER A 184 0.76 -3.76 -7.53
C SER A 184 1.75 -4.92 -7.65
N ALA A 185 2.09 -5.59 -6.54
CA ALA A 185 2.94 -6.78 -6.56
C ALA A 185 2.28 -7.98 -7.27
N SER A 186 0.95 -8.08 -7.25
CA SER A 186 0.21 -9.16 -7.90
C SER A 186 0.00 -8.96 -9.40
N THR A 187 0.10 -7.72 -9.89
CA THR A 187 -0.19 -7.35 -11.28
C THR A 187 1.05 -7.09 -12.13
N GLY A 188 2.26 -7.26 -11.59
CA GLY A 188 3.51 -7.06 -12.34
C GLY A 188 3.74 -5.64 -12.86
N LEU A 189 3.11 -4.62 -12.23
CA LEU A 189 3.21 -3.20 -12.59
C LEU A 189 4.39 -2.48 -11.92
#